data_AF-A0A8T3MVR2-F1
#
_entry.id   AF-A0A8T3MVR2-F1
#
_cell.length_a   1.000
_cell.length_b   1.000
_cell.length_c   1.000
_cell.angle_alpha   90.00
_cell.angle_beta   90.00
_cell.angle_gamma   90.00
#
_symmetry.space_group_name_H-M   'P 1'
#
loop_
_entity.id
_entity.type
_entity.pdbx_description
1 polymer ?
#
loop_
_entity_poly.entity_id
_entity_poly.type
_entity_poly.pdbx_seq_one_letter_code
_entity_poly.pdbx_strand_id
1 'polypeptide(L)'
;MAERVAAWLESDAGMTAAGVGSLPPVAEVRAANARALAEFFARASMLLPLWAAKQGGISAPTWLASGSGDELIAEFTRRGLHDFRALDDAAVIAWLRLMDRWPVDLPSSLTLGVLGLTEADLAAQRDQEARLKWERLQARRSVALDGRPVSLDPDRIDDLIERMREGLTDELLQTSDRPVTLEEIEERRRRKRGASKKGDRPGGRVPNRMTSDQTELVGFMGELVADEWLRRRYGSSALWRSHYRRFVHNDGDLGNDGLGFDFEVLRVRRGTLMFEVKATTTDDLAFDLTETEIAVAQENAGHDRYRILFVGRVNDSEQRWLAVLPNPLSTGGRGRYRIVGRGIRYEFAMPARAIGSTRYVDSS
;
A
#
# COMPACT_ATOMS: atom_id res chain seq x y z
N MET A 1 -42.03 -6.17 48.50
CA MET A 1 -40.70 -6.71 48.13
C MET A 1 -39.60 -6.08 48.98
N ALA A 2 -39.54 -4.73 49.07
CA ALA A 2 -38.60 -4.01 49.93
C ALA A 2 -38.60 -4.46 51.41
N GLU A 3 -39.77 -4.61 52.03
CA GLU A 3 -39.88 -5.09 53.43
C GLU A 3 -39.39 -6.54 53.61
N ARG A 4 -39.61 -7.40 52.62
CA ARG A 4 -39.13 -8.79 52.64
C ARG A 4 -37.61 -8.89 52.48
N VAL A 5 -37.03 -8.00 51.69
CA VAL A 5 -35.57 -7.90 51.52
C VAL A 5 -34.92 -7.31 52.76
N ALA A 6 -35.54 -6.29 53.38
CA ALA A 6 -35.07 -5.71 54.64
C ALA A 6 -35.07 -6.73 55.78
N ALA A 7 -36.17 -7.49 55.94
CA ALA A 7 -36.27 -8.53 56.94
C ALA A 7 -35.24 -9.65 56.76
N TRP A 8 -34.92 -10.02 55.51
CA TRP A 8 -33.89 -11.02 55.22
C TRP A 8 -32.46 -10.50 55.51
N LEU A 9 -32.17 -9.24 55.18
CA LEU A 9 -30.88 -8.62 55.47
C LEU A 9 -30.61 -8.49 56.97
N GLU A 10 -31.65 -8.22 57.76
CA GLU A 10 -31.56 -8.18 59.22
C GLU A 10 -31.42 -9.57 59.84
N SER A 11 -32.11 -10.59 59.31
CA SER A 11 -32.12 -11.93 59.92
C SER A 11 -30.88 -12.77 59.61
N ASP A 12 -30.41 -12.74 58.35
CA ASP A 12 -29.39 -13.66 57.85
C ASP A 12 -28.02 -13.01 57.69
N ALA A 13 -27.95 -11.72 57.35
CA ALA A 13 -26.69 -11.04 57.04
C ALA A 13 -26.13 -10.25 58.23
N GLY A 14 -26.88 -10.09 59.32
CA GLY A 14 -26.48 -9.31 60.50
C GLY A 14 -26.21 -7.83 60.20
N MET A 15 -26.71 -7.32 59.08
CA MET A 15 -26.53 -5.95 58.64
C MET A 15 -27.80 -5.17 58.93
N THR A 16 -27.73 -4.23 59.87
CA THR A 16 -28.73 -3.16 59.95
C THR A 16 -28.60 -2.30 58.70
N ALA A 17 -29.73 -1.83 58.15
CA ALA A 17 -29.76 -0.90 57.03
C ALA A 17 -29.20 0.48 57.45
N ALA A 18 -27.91 0.52 57.78
CA ALA A 18 -27.18 1.70 58.19
C ALA A 18 -26.83 2.51 56.93
N GLY A 19 -27.54 3.63 56.76
CA GLY A 19 -27.25 4.65 55.77
C GLY A 19 -27.90 4.37 54.42
N VAL A 20 -29.08 4.94 54.19
CA VAL A 20 -29.63 5.12 52.84
C VAL A 20 -28.80 6.21 52.15
N GLY A 21 -27.58 5.88 51.74
CA GLY A 21 -26.90 6.63 50.71
C GLY A 21 -27.69 6.47 49.42
N SER A 22 -28.07 7.57 48.78
CA SER A 22 -28.70 7.53 47.46
C SER A 22 -27.74 6.87 46.49
N LEU A 23 -28.01 5.62 46.09
CA LEU A 23 -27.27 4.98 45.01
C LEU A 23 -27.59 5.72 43.70
N PRO A 24 -26.59 5.99 42.83
CA PRO A 24 -26.87 6.59 41.53
C PRO A 24 -27.80 5.67 40.72
N PRO A 25 -28.60 6.24 39.81
CA PRO A 25 -29.41 5.45 38.88
C PRO A 25 -28.56 4.41 38.16
N VAL A 26 -29.06 3.16 38.05
CA VAL A 26 -28.32 2.05 37.42
C VAL A 26 -27.83 2.41 36.03
N ALA A 27 -28.62 3.15 35.23
CA ALA A 27 -28.22 3.60 33.90
C ALA A 27 -26.97 4.51 33.92
N GLU A 28 -26.84 5.38 34.93
CA GLU A 28 -25.68 6.25 35.11
C GLU A 28 -24.44 5.45 35.54
N VAL A 29 -24.62 4.50 36.46
CA VAL A 29 -23.53 3.59 36.91
C VAL A 29 -23.02 2.76 35.74
N ARG A 30 -23.93 2.19 34.92
CA ARG A 30 -23.59 1.43 33.71
C ARG A 30 -22.79 2.27 32.72
N ALA A 31 -23.27 3.47 32.41
CA ALA A 31 -22.60 4.36 31.46
C ALA A 31 -21.21 4.80 31.95
N ALA A 32 -21.09 5.15 33.24
CA ALA A 32 -19.81 5.52 33.85
C ALA A 32 -18.81 4.35 33.82
N ASN A 33 -19.26 3.15 34.18
CA ASN A 33 -18.41 1.96 34.21
C ASN A 33 -18.03 1.46 32.82
N ALA A 34 -18.91 1.56 31.83
CA ALA A 34 -18.57 1.24 30.44
C ALA A 34 -17.44 2.15 29.93
N ARG A 35 -17.49 3.45 30.25
CA ARG A 35 -16.42 4.39 29.94
C ARG A 35 -15.14 4.05 30.70
N ALA A 36 -15.23 3.80 32.01
CA ALA A 36 -14.07 3.43 32.83
C ALA A 36 -13.37 2.16 32.31
N LEU A 37 -14.12 1.14 31.89
CA LEU A 37 -13.58 -0.07 31.28
C LEU A 37 -12.89 0.22 29.94
N ALA A 38 -13.52 1.00 29.05
CA ALA A 38 -12.91 1.37 27.77
C ALA A 38 -11.59 2.14 27.99
N GLU A 39 -11.57 3.10 28.91
CA GLU A 39 -10.37 3.84 29.27
C GLU A 39 -9.30 2.94 29.92
N PHE A 40 -9.70 2.01 30.80
CA PHE A 40 -8.81 1.03 31.42
C PHE A 40 -8.14 0.16 30.35
N PHE A 41 -8.91 -0.42 29.43
CA PHE A 41 -8.35 -1.28 28.38
C PHE A 41 -7.46 -0.50 27.42
N ALA A 42 -7.80 0.75 27.09
CA ALA A 42 -6.96 1.62 26.29
C ALA A 42 -5.61 1.90 26.99
N ARG A 43 -5.63 2.25 28.28
CA ARG A 43 -4.40 2.45 29.07
C ARG A 43 -3.60 1.17 29.21
N ALA A 44 -4.24 0.04 29.55
CA ALA A 44 -3.57 -1.25 29.67
C ALA A 44 -2.90 -1.67 28.36
N SER A 45 -3.54 -1.40 27.21
CA SER A 45 -2.99 -1.74 25.90
C SER A 45 -1.74 -0.93 25.55
N MET A 46 -1.63 0.29 26.07
CA MET A 46 -0.44 1.12 25.94
C MET A 46 0.66 0.70 26.94
N LEU A 47 0.30 0.44 28.20
CA LEU A 47 1.27 0.31 29.29
C LEU A 47 1.84 -1.10 29.47
N LEU A 48 1.01 -2.13 29.30
CA LEU A 48 1.43 -3.51 29.56
C LEU A 48 2.52 -4.02 28.60
N PRO A 49 2.52 -3.68 27.29
CA PRO A 49 3.62 -4.06 26.40
C PRO A 49 4.97 -3.46 26.82
N LEU A 50 4.98 -2.18 27.24
CA LEU A 50 6.19 -1.52 27.74
C LEU A 50 6.70 -2.16 29.01
N TRP A 51 5.79 -2.41 29.96
CA TRP A 51 6.13 -3.10 31.19
C TRP A 51 6.69 -4.50 30.91
N ALA A 52 6.03 -5.28 30.06
CA ALA A 52 6.47 -6.63 29.69
C ALA A 52 7.85 -6.64 29.05
N ALA A 53 8.14 -5.68 28.17
CA ALA A 53 9.46 -5.51 27.56
C ALA A 53 10.53 -5.18 28.61
N LYS A 54 10.21 -4.29 29.58
CA LYS A 54 11.13 -3.87 30.64
C LYS A 54 11.43 -4.98 31.66
N GLN A 55 10.47 -5.87 31.92
CA GLN A 55 10.63 -6.99 32.85
C GLN A 55 11.27 -8.24 32.22
N GLY A 56 11.73 -8.17 30.96
CA GLY A 56 12.44 -9.28 30.33
C GLY A 56 11.54 -10.36 29.74
N GLY A 57 10.35 -10.01 29.23
CA GLY A 57 9.54 -10.91 28.39
C GLY A 57 8.43 -11.66 29.12
N ILE A 58 7.91 -11.11 30.21
CA ILE A 58 6.64 -11.60 30.79
C ILE A 58 5.56 -11.48 29.70
N SER A 59 4.83 -12.57 29.46
CA SER A 59 3.79 -12.58 28.42
C SER A 59 2.67 -11.62 28.80
N ALA A 60 2.36 -10.70 27.88
CA ALA A 60 1.18 -9.86 28.01
C ALA A 60 -0.10 -10.72 28.08
N PRO A 61 -1.19 -10.22 28.68
CA PRO A 61 -2.45 -10.93 28.67
C PRO A 61 -2.89 -11.32 27.26
N THR A 62 -3.46 -12.51 27.11
CA THR A 62 -3.88 -13.05 25.80
C THR A 62 -4.87 -12.14 25.07
N TRP A 63 -5.76 -11.48 25.81
CA TRP A 63 -6.73 -10.52 25.26
C TRP A 63 -6.07 -9.30 24.63
N LEU A 64 -4.85 -8.95 25.05
CA LEU A 64 -4.09 -7.84 24.46
C LEU A 64 -3.52 -8.24 23.09
N ALA A 65 -3.03 -9.47 22.98
CA ALA A 65 -2.52 -10.02 21.71
C ALA A 65 -3.64 -10.24 20.68
N SER A 66 -4.84 -10.62 21.13
CA SER A 66 -5.99 -10.86 20.24
C SER A 66 -6.81 -9.61 19.92
N GLY A 67 -6.58 -8.48 20.63
CA GLY A 67 -7.41 -7.28 20.50
C GLY A 67 -8.82 -7.44 21.07
N SER A 68 -9.04 -8.42 21.95
CA SER A 68 -10.35 -8.81 22.49
C SER A 68 -10.87 -7.92 23.64
N GLY A 69 -10.44 -6.66 23.72
CA GLY A 69 -10.86 -5.73 24.79
C GLY A 69 -12.37 -5.53 24.83
N ASP A 70 -12.99 -5.34 23.66
CA ASP A 70 -14.44 -5.16 23.53
C ASP A 70 -15.23 -6.42 23.95
N GLU A 71 -14.67 -7.61 23.70
CA GLU A 71 -15.28 -8.88 24.14
C GLU A 71 -15.30 -8.99 25.66
N LEU A 72 -14.25 -8.50 26.34
CA LEU A 72 -14.20 -8.43 27.80
C LEU A 72 -15.20 -7.41 28.35
N ILE A 73 -15.33 -6.23 27.72
CA ILE A 73 -16.36 -5.24 28.11
C ILE A 73 -17.76 -5.85 28.00
N ALA A 74 -18.04 -6.57 26.91
CA ALA A 74 -19.29 -7.30 26.74
C ALA A 74 -19.49 -8.39 27.80
N GLU A 75 -18.42 -9.07 28.22
CA GLU A 75 -18.45 -10.06 29.29
C GLU A 75 -18.77 -9.46 30.66
N PHE A 76 -18.14 -8.32 31.02
CA PHE A 76 -18.48 -7.56 32.23
C PHE A 76 -19.97 -7.18 32.25
N THR A 77 -20.49 -6.78 31.09
CA THR A 77 -21.90 -6.44 30.91
C THR A 77 -22.82 -7.63 31.14
N ARG A 78 -22.54 -8.77 30.49
CA ARG A 78 -23.35 -9.99 30.63
C ARG A 78 -23.39 -10.52 32.06
N ARG A 79 -22.30 -10.35 32.82
CA ARG A 79 -22.17 -10.80 34.21
C ARG A 79 -22.75 -9.79 35.22
N GLY A 80 -23.24 -8.63 34.77
CA GLY A 80 -23.78 -7.58 35.65
C GLY A 80 -22.74 -6.92 36.55
N LEU A 81 -21.44 -7.02 36.21
CA LEU A 81 -20.33 -6.59 37.09
C LEU A 81 -20.23 -5.07 37.22
N HIS A 82 -20.92 -4.33 36.36
CA HIS A 82 -20.89 -2.87 36.34
C HIS A 82 -22.18 -2.22 36.87
N ASP A 83 -23.11 -2.99 37.47
CA ASP A 83 -24.46 -2.51 37.82
C ASP A 83 -24.56 -1.80 39.18
N PHE A 84 -23.55 -1.93 40.04
CA PHE A 84 -23.70 -1.63 41.47
C PHE A 84 -22.79 -0.51 42.00
N ARG A 85 -21.51 -0.52 41.64
CA ARG A 85 -20.50 0.45 42.13
C ARG A 85 -19.66 0.94 40.97
N ALA A 86 -19.12 2.15 41.11
CA ALA A 86 -18.13 2.67 40.18
C ALA A 86 -16.91 1.74 40.15
N LEU A 87 -16.47 1.36 38.95
CA LEU A 87 -15.29 0.53 38.73
C LEU A 87 -14.07 1.44 38.60
N ASP A 88 -13.12 1.26 39.51
CA ASP A 88 -11.76 1.77 39.39
C ASP A 88 -10.81 0.68 38.86
N ASP A 89 -9.56 1.06 38.57
CA ASP A 89 -8.58 0.15 38.00
C ASP A 89 -8.33 -1.08 38.88
N ALA A 90 -8.36 -0.92 40.21
CA ALA A 90 -8.16 -2.01 41.15
C ALA A 90 -9.32 -3.02 41.09
N ALA A 91 -10.56 -2.54 41.06
CA ALA A 91 -11.75 -3.37 40.91
C ALA A 91 -11.76 -4.10 39.56
N VAL A 92 -11.41 -3.42 38.46
CA VAL A 92 -11.32 -4.04 37.13
C VAL A 92 -10.27 -5.16 37.12
N ILE A 93 -9.07 -4.92 37.67
CA ILE A 93 -8.03 -5.94 37.76
C ILE A 93 -8.47 -7.12 38.64
N ALA A 94 -9.13 -6.87 39.77
CA ALA A 94 -9.64 -7.93 40.63
C ALA A 94 -10.66 -8.83 39.91
N TRP A 95 -11.59 -8.24 39.16
CA TRP A 95 -12.52 -9.01 38.33
C TRP A 95 -11.82 -9.77 37.21
N LEU A 96 -10.85 -9.17 36.52
CA LEU A 96 -10.08 -9.86 35.48
C LEU A 96 -9.29 -11.04 36.05
N ARG A 97 -8.75 -10.94 37.27
CA ARG A 97 -8.11 -12.07 37.97
C ARG A 97 -9.10 -13.19 38.28
N LEU A 98 -10.29 -12.84 38.77
CA LEU A 98 -11.35 -13.83 39.05
C LEU A 98 -11.83 -14.56 37.79
N MET A 99 -11.68 -13.93 36.62
CA MET A 99 -12.02 -14.51 35.31
C MET A 99 -10.83 -15.18 34.61
N ASP A 100 -9.67 -15.32 35.27
CA ASP A 100 -8.43 -15.84 34.69
C ASP A 100 -7.97 -15.08 33.42
N ARG A 101 -8.30 -13.77 33.34
CA ARG A 101 -7.92 -12.86 32.25
C ARG A 101 -6.77 -11.93 32.61
N TRP A 102 -6.32 -11.95 33.87
CA TRP A 102 -5.18 -11.18 34.35
C TRP A 102 -4.14 -12.12 34.99
N PRO A 103 -3.02 -12.40 34.30
CA PRO A 103 -1.92 -13.19 34.85
C PRO A 103 -1.52 -12.79 36.27
N VAL A 104 -1.15 -13.78 37.09
CA VAL A 104 -0.74 -13.56 38.49
C VAL A 104 0.52 -12.69 38.61
N ASP A 105 1.42 -12.79 37.62
CA ASP A 105 2.68 -12.05 37.59
C ASP A 105 2.50 -10.57 37.20
N LEU A 106 1.29 -10.16 36.78
CA LEU A 106 1.01 -8.76 36.43
C LEU A 106 0.71 -7.92 37.67
N PRO A 107 1.24 -6.68 37.74
CA PRO A 107 0.96 -5.75 38.81
C PRO A 107 -0.54 -5.49 39.00
N SER A 108 -0.96 -5.19 40.22
CA SER A 108 -2.36 -4.86 40.54
C SER A 108 -2.73 -3.40 40.26
N SER A 109 -1.94 -2.69 39.47
CA SER A 109 -2.15 -1.28 39.13
C SER A 109 -1.52 -0.95 37.78
N LEU A 110 -2.15 -0.01 37.07
CA LEU A 110 -1.64 0.61 35.84
C LEU A 110 -0.89 1.92 36.12
N THR A 111 -0.67 2.31 37.38
CA THR A 111 0.12 3.49 37.72
C THR A 111 1.56 3.32 37.25
N LEU A 112 2.09 4.32 36.54
CA LEU A 112 3.46 4.29 35.97
C LEU A 112 4.51 3.87 36.98
N GLY A 113 4.52 4.49 38.17
CA GLY A 113 5.49 4.17 39.23
C GLY A 113 5.41 2.71 39.71
N VAL A 114 4.22 2.12 39.78
CA VAL A 114 4.04 0.69 40.14
C VAL A 114 4.54 -0.23 39.03
N LEU A 115 4.37 0.19 37.78
CA LEU A 115 4.92 -0.51 36.60
C LEU A 115 6.43 -0.27 36.43
N GLY A 116 7.06 0.56 37.26
CA GLY A 116 8.45 0.99 37.04
C GLY A 116 8.64 1.73 35.71
N LEU A 117 7.55 2.31 35.17
CA LEU A 117 7.55 3.13 33.96
C LEU A 117 7.63 4.61 34.33
N THR A 118 8.17 5.40 33.40
CA THR A 118 8.32 6.84 33.50
C THR A 118 7.60 7.52 32.34
N GLU A 119 7.34 8.82 32.44
CA GLU A 119 6.85 9.63 31.30
C GLU A 119 7.82 9.58 30.11
N ALA A 120 9.13 9.45 30.38
CA ALA A 120 10.15 9.28 29.34
C ALA A 120 10.00 7.96 28.57
N ASP A 121 9.62 6.87 29.25
CA ASP A 121 9.34 5.58 28.59
C ASP A 121 8.16 5.71 27.60
N LEU A 122 7.11 6.47 27.97
CA LEU A 122 5.96 6.73 27.11
C LEU A 122 6.29 7.63 25.92
N ALA A 123 7.10 8.66 26.15
CA ALA A 123 7.56 9.55 25.08
C ALA A 123 8.40 8.78 24.05
N ALA A 124 9.33 7.95 24.51
CA ALA A 124 10.16 7.12 23.63
C ALA A 124 9.32 6.16 22.76
N GLN A 125 8.26 5.55 23.32
CA GLN A 125 7.36 4.71 22.54
C GLN A 125 6.64 5.50 21.43
N ARG A 126 6.09 6.67 21.77
CA ARG A 126 5.39 7.53 20.80
C ARG A 126 6.32 7.97 19.67
N ASP A 127 7.55 8.34 20.00
CA ASP A 127 8.56 8.73 19.01
C ASP A 127 8.93 7.55 18.10
N GLN A 128 9.09 6.35 18.66
CA GLN A 128 9.34 5.15 17.87
C GLN A 128 8.17 4.82 16.94
N GLU A 129 6.93 4.88 17.42
CA GLU A 129 5.74 4.66 16.61
C GLU A 129 5.61 5.70 15.50
N ALA A 130 5.85 6.97 15.80
CA ALA A 130 5.85 8.06 14.84
C ALA A 130 6.94 7.86 13.77
N ARG A 131 8.15 7.46 14.18
CA ARG A 131 9.25 7.15 13.26
C ARG A 131 8.92 5.97 12.35
N LEU A 132 8.43 4.86 12.90
CA LEU A 132 8.03 3.69 12.11
C LEU A 132 6.89 4.03 11.13
N LYS A 133 5.93 4.85 11.55
CA LYS A 133 4.86 5.34 10.68
C LYS A 133 5.42 6.22 9.56
N TRP A 134 6.34 7.12 9.87
CA TRP A 134 7.01 7.98 8.90
C TRP A 134 7.83 7.15 7.89
N GLU A 135 8.64 6.20 8.36
CA GLU A 135 9.42 5.29 7.52
C GLU A 135 8.52 4.47 6.59
N ARG A 136 7.38 3.97 7.09
CA ARG A 136 6.37 3.27 6.26
C ARG A 136 5.74 4.18 5.22
N LEU A 137 5.46 5.43 5.55
CA LEU A 137 4.92 6.40 4.59
C LEU A 137 5.95 6.70 3.50
N GLN A 138 7.21 6.91 3.87
CA GLN A 138 8.31 7.14 2.92
C GLN A 138 8.55 5.95 2.00
N ALA A 139 8.56 4.72 2.54
CA ALA A 139 8.70 3.51 1.73
C ALA A 139 7.54 3.33 0.73
N ARG A 140 6.34 3.80 1.06
CA ARG A 140 5.17 3.78 0.17
C ARG A 140 5.19 4.86 -0.91
N ARG A 141 6.07 5.85 -0.81
CA ARG A 141 6.21 6.98 -1.74
C ARG A 141 7.48 6.92 -2.59
N SER A 142 8.32 5.92 -2.36
CA SER A 142 9.63 5.81 -2.99
C SER A 142 9.81 4.53 -3.78
N VAL A 143 10.66 4.62 -4.79
CA VAL A 143 11.20 3.50 -5.57
C VAL A 143 12.73 3.56 -5.47
N ALA A 144 13.41 2.42 -5.50
CA ALA A 144 14.86 2.39 -5.51
C ALA A 144 15.39 2.58 -6.95
N LEU A 145 16.03 3.72 -7.22
CA LEU A 145 16.81 3.98 -8.44
C LEU A 145 18.28 3.68 -8.14
N ASP A 146 18.86 2.67 -8.80
CA ASP A 146 20.24 2.22 -8.58
C ASP A 146 20.57 1.97 -7.09
N GLY A 147 19.61 1.35 -6.39
CA GLY A 147 19.71 1.05 -4.95
C GLY A 147 19.44 2.23 -4.02
N ARG A 148 19.15 3.44 -4.53
CA ARG A 148 18.85 4.64 -3.72
C ARG A 148 17.37 4.99 -3.78
N PRO A 149 16.72 5.31 -2.63
CA PRO A 149 15.31 5.69 -2.63
C PRO A 149 15.12 7.07 -3.26
N VAL A 150 14.24 7.15 -4.25
CA VAL A 150 13.80 8.39 -4.92
C VAL A 150 12.30 8.56 -4.81
N SER A 151 11.81 9.80 -4.88
CA SER A 151 10.38 10.17 -4.80
C SER A 151 10.08 11.40 -5.66
N LEU A 152 8.79 11.67 -5.90
CA LEU A 152 8.32 12.91 -6.55
C LEU A 152 8.15 14.08 -5.57
N ASP A 153 8.83 14.04 -4.41
CA ASP A 153 8.73 15.13 -3.45
C ASP A 153 9.38 16.41 -4.04
N PRO A 154 8.75 17.60 -3.91
CA PRO A 154 9.23 18.83 -4.57
C PRO A 154 10.68 19.18 -4.27
N ASP A 155 11.15 18.91 -3.05
CA ASP A 155 12.53 19.22 -2.62
C ASP A 155 13.58 18.25 -3.18
N ARG A 156 13.16 17.17 -3.87
CA ARG A 156 14.02 16.08 -4.34
C ARG A 156 13.89 15.77 -5.82
N ILE A 157 12.90 16.36 -6.49
CA ILE A 157 12.61 16.02 -7.89
C ILE A 157 13.76 16.38 -8.83
N ASP A 158 14.46 17.48 -8.56
CA ASP A 158 15.64 17.87 -9.35
C ASP A 158 16.77 16.84 -9.25
N ASP A 159 17.05 16.30 -8.05
CA ASP A 159 18.04 15.22 -7.85
C ASP A 159 17.62 13.93 -8.56
N LEU A 160 16.32 13.60 -8.57
CA LEU A 160 15.80 12.48 -9.35
C LEU A 160 16.04 12.68 -10.86
N ILE A 161 15.72 13.87 -11.39
CA ILE A 161 15.88 14.17 -12.81
C ILE A 161 17.35 14.06 -13.23
N GLU A 162 18.25 14.68 -12.48
CA GLU A 162 19.69 14.65 -12.79
C GLU A 162 20.25 13.23 -12.70
N ARG A 163 19.90 12.44 -11.67
CA ARG A 163 20.30 11.03 -11.58
C ARG A 163 19.79 10.20 -12.76
N MET A 164 18.54 10.40 -13.15
CA MET A 164 17.96 9.69 -14.28
C MET A 164 18.73 9.97 -15.56
N ARG A 165 19.11 11.24 -15.79
CA ARG A 165 19.92 11.69 -16.93
C ARG A 165 21.33 11.13 -16.91
N GLU A 166 22.00 11.17 -15.75
CA GLU A 166 23.34 10.60 -15.56
C GLU A 166 23.38 9.09 -15.87
N GLY A 167 22.29 8.38 -15.59
CA GLY A 167 22.14 6.95 -15.87
C GLY A 167 21.68 6.61 -17.31
N LEU A 168 21.51 7.58 -18.20
CA LEU A 168 21.16 7.30 -19.61
C LEU A 168 22.41 6.95 -20.42
N THR A 169 22.40 5.79 -21.05
CA THR A 169 23.48 5.34 -21.94
C THR A 169 23.26 5.81 -23.37
N ASP A 170 24.36 6.01 -24.10
CA ASP A 170 24.32 6.35 -25.53
C ASP A 170 23.63 5.25 -26.34
N GLU A 171 23.84 3.98 -25.97
CA GLU A 171 23.19 2.82 -26.60
C GLU A 171 21.66 2.90 -26.50
N LEU A 172 21.14 3.21 -25.30
CA LEU A 172 19.71 3.38 -25.09
C LEU A 172 19.17 4.53 -25.94
N LEU A 173 19.85 5.68 -25.94
CA LEU A 173 19.43 6.87 -26.71
C LEU A 173 19.49 6.64 -28.23
N GLN A 174 20.34 5.73 -28.70
CA GLN A 174 20.46 5.33 -30.11
C GLN A 174 19.42 4.31 -30.56
N THR A 175 18.60 3.76 -29.66
CA THR A 175 17.51 2.81 -29.98
C THR A 175 16.67 3.28 -31.18
N SER A 176 16.39 2.38 -32.12
CA SER A 176 15.62 2.70 -33.32
C SER A 176 14.20 3.16 -32.99
N ASP A 177 13.68 4.11 -33.75
CA ASP A 177 12.28 4.54 -33.66
C ASP A 177 11.30 3.64 -34.40
N ARG A 178 11.80 2.59 -35.06
CA ARG A 178 10.96 1.62 -35.76
C ARG A 178 10.33 0.66 -34.75
N PRO A 179 9.02 0.38 -34.87
CA PRO A 179 8.39 -0.62 -34.03
C PRO A 179 9.13 -1.96 -34.10
N VAL A 180 9.42 -2.55 -32.94
CA VAL A 180 10.01 -3.87 -32.85
C VAL A 180 9.03 -4.92 -33.38
N THR A 181 9.57 -5.98 -33.98
CA THR A 181 8.75 -7.14 -34.36
C THR A 181 8.60 -8.04 -33.14
N LEU A 182 7.43 -7.98 -32.52
CA LEU A 182 7.06 -8.83 -31.38
C LEU A 182 6.96 -10.31 -31.78
N GLU A 183 7.00 -11.22 -30.81
CA GLU A 183 6.67 -12.62 -31.08
C GLU A 183 5.15 -12.81 -31.17
N GLU A 184 4.71 -13.82 -31.93
CA GLU A 184 3.30 -14.20 -31.94
C GLU A 184 2.96 -14.90 -30.63
N ILE A 185 1.95 -14.39 -29.93
CA ILE A 185 1.53 -14.95 -28.67
C ILE A 185 0.39 -15.91 -28.97
N GLU A 186 0.62 -17.22 -28.82
CA GLU A 186 -0.46 -18.20 -28.95
C GLU A 186 -1.62 -17.80 -28.02
N GLU A 187 -2.79 -17.56 -28.61
CA GLU A 187 -4.05 -17.53 -27.88
C GLU A 187 -4.25 -18.93 -27.30
N ARG A 188 -4.06 -19.09 -25.99
CA ARG A 188 -4.55 -20.29 -25.31
C ARG A 188 -6.06 -20.35 -25.51
N ARG A 189 -6.49 -21.13 -26.51
CA ARG A 189 -7.90 -21.49 -26.71
C ARG A 189 -8.46 -21.87 -25.35
N ARG A 190 -9.50 -21.15 -24.90
CA ARG A 190 -10.25 -21.48 -23.70
C ARG A 190 -10.62 -22.96 -23.78
N ARG A 191 -9.87 -23.84 -23.11
CA ARG A 191 -10.26 -25.24 -22.98
C ARG A 191 -11.62 -25.23 -22.29
N LYS A 192 -12.63 -25.80 -22.95
CA LYS A 192 -13.94 -26.08 -22.35
C LYS A 192 -13.68 -26.75 -21.01
N ARG A 193 -14.19 -26.14 -19.93
CA ARG A 193 -14.04 -26.62 -18.56
C ARG A 193 -14.71 -28.00 -18.45
N GLY A 194 -13.91 -29.05 -18.50
CA GLY A 194 -14.28 -30.35 -17.94
C GLY A 194 -14.13 -30.27 -16.42
N ALA A 195 -15.22 -30.57 -15.70
CA ALA A 195 -15.25 -30.60 -14.25
C ALA A 195 -14.17 -31.56 -13.72
N SER A 196 -13.22 -31.04 -12.95
CA SER A 196 -12.30 -31.85 -12.16
C SER A 196 -11.99 -31.17 -10.83
N LYS A 197 -11.82 -32.02 -9.82
CA LYS A 197 -12.01 -31.82 -8.39
C LYS A 197 -11.19 -30.66 -7.80
N LYS A 198 -11.83 -30.05 -6.80
CA LYS A 198 -11.35 -29.07 -5.82
C LYS A 198 -10.07 -29.62 -5.14
N GLY A 199 -8.91 -29.16 -5.61
CA GLY A 199 -7.62 -29.34 -4.95
C GLY A 199 -7.23 -28.01 -4.33
N ASP A 200 -7.14 -27.99 -3.00
CA ASP A 200 -6.63 -26.89 -2.20
C ASP A 200 -5.22 -26.55 -2.66
N ARG A 201 -5.01 -25.33 -3.17
CA ARG A 201 -3.67 -24.79 -3.42
C ARG A 201 -3.37 -23.74 -2.36
N PRO A 202 -2.19 -23.76 -1.74
CA PRO A 202 -1.82 -22.80 -0.71
C PRO A 202 -1.82 -21.40 -1.30
N GLY A 203 -2.32 -20.43 -0.52
CA GLY A 203 -2.46 -19.03 -0.89
C GLY A 203 -1.20 -18.49 -1.56
N GLY A 204 -1.31 -18.23 -2.87
CA GLY A 204 -0.32 -17.45 -3.59
C GLY A 204 -0.24 -16.07 -2.93
N ARG A 205 0.96 -15.69 -2.47
CA ARG A 205 1.25 -14.32 -2.08
C ARG A 205 0.72 -13.40 -3.18
N VAL A 206 -0.22 -12.53 -2.81
CA VAL A 206 -0.65 -11.42 -3.67
C VAL A 206 0.63 -10.67 -4.02
N PRO A 207 0.99 -10.49 -5.31
CA PRO A 207 2.15 -9.70 -5.68
C PRO A 207 2.03 -8.33 -5.01
N ASN A 208 3.13 -7.85 -4.43
CA ASN A 208 3.16 -6.56 -3.75
C ASN A 208 2.84 -5.46 -4.76
N ARG A 209 1.55 -5.09 -4.88
CA ARG A 209 1.10 -4.09 -5.83
C ARG A 209 1.66 -2.75 -5.40
N MET A 210 2.34 -2.07 -6.33
CA MET A 210 2.82 -0.70 -6.10
C MET A 210 1.70 0.19 -5.60
N THR A 211 2.05 1.14 -4.75
CA THR A 211 1.12 2.21 -4.36
C THR A 211 0.85 3.14 -5.55
N SER A 212 -0.15 4.01 -5.41
CA SER A 212 -0.41 5.05 -6.42
C SER A 212 0.83 5.92 -6.63
N ASP A 213 1.43 6.41 -5.55
CA ASP A 213 2.61 7.28 -5.57
C ASP A 213 3.82 6.59 -6.24
N GLN A 214 4.03 5.29 -6.00
CA GLN A 214 5.06 4.51 -6.68
C GLN A 214 4.76 4.33 -8.17
N THR A 215 3.49 4.13 -8.53
CA THR A 215 3.06 4.00 -9.93
C THR A 215 3.28 5.32 -10.68
N GLU A 216 2.95 6.45 -10.04
CA GLU A 216 3.19 7.79 -10.59
C GLU A 216 4.68 8.05 -10.79
N LEU A 217 5.51 7.74 -9.79
CA LEU A 217 6.97 7.86 -9.87
C LEU A 217 7.57 7.01 -11.00
N VAL A 218 7.11 5.77 -11.18
CA VAL A 218 7.56 4.90 -12.29
C VAL A 218 7.13 5.46 -13.64
N GLY A 219 5.90 5.98 -13.75
CA GLY A 219 5.42 6.66 -14.95
C GLY A 219 6.29 7.87 -15.30
N PHE A 220 6.54 8.76 -14.32
CA PHE A 220 7.40 9.92 -14.48
C PHE A 220 8.81 9.56 -14.96
N MET A 221 9.45 8.57 -14.31
CA MET A 221 10.77 8.11 -14.73
C MET A 221 10.76 7.57 -16.17
N GLY A 222 9.71 6.86 -16.55
CA GLY A 222 9.53 6.36 -17.91
C GLY A 222 9.46 7.48 -18.94
N GLU A 223 8.63 8.49 -18.67
CA GLU A 223 8.47 9.63 -19.58
C GLU A 223 9.71 10.52 -19.65
N LEU A 224 10.47 10.66 -18.56
CA LEU A 224 11.75 11.36 -18.60
C LEU A 224 12.75 10.65 -19.53
N VAL A 225 12.83 9.31 -19.49
CA VAL A 225 13.64 8.53 -20.44
C VAL A 225 13.15 8.74 -21.88
N ALA A 226 11.83 8.76 -22.08
CA ALA A 226 11.22 8.97 -23.39
C ALA A 226 11.51 10.38 -23.93
N ASP A 227 11.43 11.44 -23.11
CA ASP A 227 11.74 12.81 -23.51
C ASP A 227 13.18 12.94 -23.99
N GLU A 228 14.15 12.42 -23.23
CA GLU A 228 15.56 12.46 -23.62
C GLU A 228 15.81 11.68 -24.93
N TRP A 229 15.20 10.50 -25.10
CA TRP A 229 15.29 9.72 -26.33
C TRP A 229 14.63 10.42 -27.53
N LEU A 230 13.45 11.02 -27.35
CA LEU A 230 12.70 11.73 -28.38
C LEU A 230 13.39 13.03 -28.79
N ARG A 231 13.89 13.83 -27.84
CA ARG A 231 14.64 15.06 -28.10
C ARG A 231 15.93 14.77 -28.85
N ARG A 232 16.65 13.72 -28.48
CA ARG A 232 17.86 13.29 -29.21
C ARG A 232 17.57 12.98 -30.68
N ARG A 233 16.38 12.45 -30.97
CA ARG A 233 16.01 11.96 -32.31
C ARG A 233 15.33 13.01 -33.19
N TYR A 234 14.43 13.79 -32.60
CA TYR A 234 13.52 14.68 -33.32
C TYR A 234 13.72 16.16 -32.94
N GLY A 235 14.60 16.45 -31.98
CA GLY A 235 14.87 17.81 -31.51
C GLY A 235 13.60 18.48 -31.00
N SER A 236 13.41 19.74 -31.38
CA SER A 236 12.26 20.56 -31.02
C SER A 236 10.92 20.11 -31.62
N SER A 237 10.93 19.11 -32.51
CA SER A 237 9.68 18.56 -33.07
C SER A 237 8.99 17.60 -32.10
N ALA A 238 9.70 17.09 -31.09
CA ALA A 238 9.13 16.30 -30.01
C ALA A 238 8.55 17.21 -28.92
N LEU A 239 7.26 17.04 -28.64
CA LEU A 239 6.51 17.83 -27.68
C LEU A 239 5.99 16.91 -26.57
N TRP A 240 6.43 17.15 -25.35
CA TRP A 240 5.91 16.50 -24.15
C TRP A 240 4.55 17.11 -23.79
N ARG A 241 3.51 16.26 -23.76
CA ARG A 241 2.11 16.61 -23.56
C ARG A 241 1.51 16.19 -22.24
N SER A 242 1.93 15.07 -21.64
CA SER A 242 1.41 14.64 -20.33
C SER A 242 1.69 15.68 -19.24
N HIS A 243 1.04 15.52 -18.08
CA HIS A 243 1.24 16.41 -16.95
C HIS A 243 2.67 16.38 -16.40
N TYR A 244 3.41 15.30 -16.60
CA TYR A 244 4.73 15.11 -15.99
C TYR A 244 5.74 16.13 -16.50
N ARG A 245 5.49 16.70 -17.67
CA ARG A 245 6.26 17.83 -18.21
C ARG A 245 6.44 18.96 -17.21
N ARG A 246 5.47 19.21 -16.32
CA ARG A 246 5.51 20.31 -15.33
C ARG A 246 6.68 20.21 -14.36
N PHE A 247 7.21 19.00 -14.18
CA PHE A 247 8.35 18.74 -13.30
C PHE A 247 9.69 19.07 -13.97
N VAL A 248 9.72 19.14 -15.30
CA VAL A 248 10.96 19.31 -16.08
C VAL A 248 10.97 20.65 -16.81
N HIS A 249 9.82 21.13 -17.25
CA HIS A 249 9.66 22.35 -18.03
C HIS A 249 8.96 23.43 -17.20
N ASN A 250 9.65 24.56 -17.03
CA ASN A 250 9.16 25.71 -16.28
C ASN A 250 8.61 26.79 -17.25
N ASP A 251 7.74 26.37 -18.17
CA ASP A 251 7.20 27.21 -19.25
C ASP A 251 5.71 27.59 -19.06
N GLY A 252 5.12 27.19 -17.93
CA GLY A 252 3.73 27.50 -17.58
C GLY A 252 2.68 26.57 -18.19
N ASP A 253 3.07 25.62 -19.04
CA ASP A 253 2.18 24.57 -19.54
C ASP A 253 2.15 23.39 -18.56
N LEU A 254 0.98 23.07 -18.01
CA LEU A 254 0.82 22.02 -17.00
C LEU A 254 0.70 20.63 -17.60
N GLY A 255 0.59 20.50 -18.93
CA GLY A 255 0.30 19.25 -19.62
C GLY A 255 -1.16 18.82 -19.53
N ASN A 256 -1.50 17.75 -20.26
CA ASN A 256 -2.86 17.23 -20.39
C ASN A 256 -2.86 15.72 -20.64
N ASP A 257 -3.13 14.93 -19.60
CA ASP A 257 -3.25 13.47 -19.67
C ASP A 257 -4.53 13.01 -20.41
N GLY A 258 -5.47 13.93 -20.67
CA GLY A 258 -6.71 13.66 -21.39
C GLY A 258 -6.53 13.47 -22.91
N LEU A 259 -5.31 13.57 -23.43
CA LEU A 259 -5.02 13.44 -24.86
C LEU A 259 -4.89 11.98 -25.33
N GLY A 260 -4.68 11.03 -24.41
CA GLY A 260 -4.50 9.60 -24.72
C GLY A 260 -3.12 9.24 -25.29
N PHE A 261 -2.14 10.14 -25.14
CA PHE A 261 -0.73 9.95 -25.43
C PHE A 261 0.11 10.96 -24.65
N ASP A 262 1.36 10.62 -24.34
CA ASP A 262 2.25 11.45 -23.53
C ASP A 262 3.10 12.40 -24.36
N PHE A 263 3.46 12.00 -25.58
CA PHE A 263 4.28 12.78 -26.49
C PHE A 263 3.70 12.82 -27.89
N GLU A 264 3.95 13.92 -28.58
CA GLU A 264 3.76 14.00 -30.01
C GLU A 264 5.02 14.47 -30.75
N VAL A 265 5.22 13.96 -31.96
CA VAL A 265 6.29 14.41 -32.85
C VAL A 265 5.69 14.96 -34.13
N LEU A 266 5.90 16.25 -34.35
CA LEU A 266 5.41 16.94 -35.54
C LEU A 266 6.20 16.50 -36.78
N ARG A 267 5.50 16.00 -37.81
CA ARG A 267 6.11 15.60 -39.09
C ARG A 267 5.42 16.28 -40.26
N VAL A 268 6.22 16.93 -41.11
CA VAL A 268 5.73 17.76 -42.22
C VAL A 268 4.88 16.99 -43.25
N ARG A 269 5.18 15.70 -43.51
CA ARG A 269 4.55 14.94 -44.62
C ARG A 269 3.83 13.65 -44.25
N ARG A 270 3.88 13.20 -42.98
CA ARG A 270 3.34 11.89 -42.56
C ARG A 270 2.34 12.00 -41.41
N GLY A 271 1.87 13.22 -41.12
CA GLY A 271 1.10 13.53 -39.92
C GLY A 271 1.91 13.34 -38.64
N THR A 272 1.35 13.81 -37.53
CA THR A 272 1.94 13.70 -36.20
C THR A 272 2.14 12.24 -35.79
N LEU A 273 3.28 11.90 -35.19
CA LEU A 273 3.42 10.67 -34.40
C LEU A 273 2.95 10.95 -32.98
N MET A 274 2.25 10.00 -32.39
CA MET A 274 1.87 10.01 -30.98
C MET A 274 2.51 8.83 -30.29
N PHE A 275 3.11 9.08 -29.14
CA PHE A 275 3.75 8.08 -28.31
C PHE A 275 3.09 8.08 -26.93
N GLU A 276 2.65 6.89 -26.53
CA GLU A 276 2.24 6.58 -25.17
C GLU A 276 3.40 5.86 -24.47
N VAL A 277 3.78 6.28 -23.28
CA VAL A 277 4.91 5.75 -22.54
C VAL A 277 4.42 4.79 -21.47
N LYS A 278 5.01 3.60 -21.44
CA LYS A 278 4.75 2.60 -20.39
C LYS A 278 6.08 2.19 -19.79
N ALA A 279 6.15 2.13 -18.47
CA ALA A 279 7.38 1.80 -17.76
C ALA A 279 7.17 0.73 -16.71
N THR A 280 8.22 -0.03 -16.44
CA THR A 280 8.24 -1.05 -15.39
C THR A 280 9.59 -1.08 -14.69
N THR A 281 9.58 -1.46 -13.41
CA THR A 281 10.77 -1.78 -12.61
C THR A 281 11.04 -3.27 -12.54
N THR A 282 10.18 -4.09 -13.16
CA THR A 282 10.28 -5.56 -13.16
C THR A 282 10.50 -6.06 -14.59
N ASP A 283 10.64 -7.38 -14.73
CA ASP A 283 10.73 -8.06 -16.03
C ASP A 283 9.36 -8.29 -16.70
N ASP A 284 8.30 -7.68 -16.17
CA ASP A 284 6.95 -7.81 -16.73
C ASP A 284 6.88 -7.18 -18.13
N LEU A 285 6.64 -8.01 -19.15
CA LEU A 285 6.34 -7.56 -20.51
C LEU A 285 4.83 -7.34 -20.67
N ALA A 286 4.29 -6.45 -19.85
CA ALA A 286 2.87 -6.10 -19.89
C ALA A 286 2.63 -4.65 -19.46
N PHE A 287 1.56 -4.06 -19.98
CA PHE A 287 1.10 -2.72 -19.62
C PHE A 287 -0.42 -2.62 -19.69
N ASP A 288 -0.97 -1.63 -19.00
CA ASP A 288 -2.39 -1.32 -19.05
C ASP A 288 -2.60 -0.13 -19.99
N LEU A 289 -3.69 -0.12 -20.77
CA LEU A 289 -4.15 1.08 -21.47
C LEU A 289 -5.43 1.63 -20.83
N THR A 290 -5.51 2.96 -20.73
CA THR A 290 -6.72 3.67 -20.32
C THR A 290 -7.75 3.71 -21.45
N GLU A 291 -9.01 4.06 -21.14
CA GLU A 291 -10.07 4.20 -22.15
C GLU A 291 -9.71 5.25 -23.21
N THR A 292 -9.11 6.37 -22.80
CA THR A 292 -8.67 7.45 -23.70
C THR A 292 -7.54 6.99 -24.62
N GLU A 293 -6.53 6.31 -24.08
CA GLU A 293 -5.44 5.72 -24.88
C GLU A 293 -5.96 4.71 -25.90
N ILE A 294 -6.93 3.88 -25.50
CA ILE A 294 -7.56 2.91 -26.40
C ILE A 294 -8.31 3.61 -27.53
N ALA A 295 -9.07 4.67 -27.22
CA ALA A 295 -9.78 5.44 -28.23
C ALA A 295 -8.81 6.00 -29.28
N VAL A 296 -7.71 6.64 -28.85
CA VAL A 296 -6.69 7.20 -29.75
C VAL A 296 -5.96 6.11 -30.53
N ALA A 297 -5.61 5.00 -29.87
CA ALA A 297 -5.02 3.84 -30.51
C ALA A 297 -5.95 3.28 -31.59
N GLN A 298 -7.25 3.22 -31.34
CA GLN A 298 -8.24 2.71 -32.29
C GLN A 298 -8.41 3.66 -33.49
N GLU A 299 -8.50 4.97 -33.26
CA GLU A 299 -8.56 5.98 -34.32
C GLU A 299 -7.33 5.94 -35.23
N ASN A 300 -6.19 5.51 -34.69
CA ASN A 300 -4.94 5.37 -35.42
C ASN A 300 -4.59 3.92 -35.74
N ALA A 301 -5.53 2.98 -35.68
CA ALA A 301 -5.26 1.57 -36.03
C ALA A 301 -4.88 1.38 -37.51
N GLY A 302 -5.45 2.22 -38.38
CA GLY A 302 -5.17 2.23 -39.83
C GLY A 302 -3.97 3.11 -40.23
N HIS A 303 -3.37 3.83 -39.29
CA HIS A 303 -2.31 4.80 -39.54
C HIS A 303 -1.11 4.49 -38.64
N ASP A 304 0.10 4.30 -39.19
CA ASP A 304 1.32 4.09 -38.39
C ASP A 304 1.76 5.40 -37.70
N ARG A 305 0.92 5.88 -36.78
CA ARG A 305 1.05 7.15 -36.07
C ARG A 305 1.02 7.01 -34.56
N TYR A 306 0.31 6.02 -34.02
CA TYR A 306 0.28 5.75 -32.58
C TYR A 306 1.25 4.62 -32.24
N ARG A 307 2.09 4.81 -31.22
CA ARG A 307 3.11 3.84 -30.81
C ARG A 307 3.22 3.82 -29.28
N ILE A 308 3.66 2.68 -28.74
CA ILE A 308 4.00 2.60 -27.31
C ILE A 308 5.53 2.71 -27.19
N LEU A 309 6.02 3.62 -26.35
CA LEU A 309 7.40 3.58 -25.87
C LEU A 309 7.42 2.80 -24.55
N PHE A 310 7.94 1.58 -24.60
CA PHE A 310 8.06 0.75 -23.41
C PHE A 310 9.46 0.86 -22.82
N VAL A 311 9.55 1.29 -21.57
CA VAL A 311 10.80 1.42 -20.81
C VAL A 311 10.87 0.32 -19.75
N GLY A 312 11.70 -0.69 -20.02
CA GLY A 312 11.93 -1.78 -19.08
C GLY A 312 13.04 -1.45 -18.09
N ARG A 313 12.89 -1.93 -16.85
CA ARG A 313 13.84 -1.74 -15.75
C ARG A 313 14.21 -0.26 -15.58
N VAL A 314 13.20 0.60 -15.56
CA VAL A 314 13.39 2.06 -15.58
C VAL A 314 14.28 2.56 -14.42
N ASN A 315 14.27 1.84 -13.31
CA ASN A 315 14.97 2.17 -12.07
C ASN A 315 16.39 1.53 -11.94
N ASP A 316 16.89 0.86 -12.98
CA ASP A 316 18.22 0.22 -13.00
C ASP A 316 18.97 0.72 -14.23
N SER A 317 19.91 1.65 -14.05
CA SER A 317 20.65 2.29 -15.15
C SER A 317 21.53 1.33 -15.94
N GLU A 318 22.00 0.23 -15.34
CA GLU A 318 22.83 -0.77 -16.02
C GLU A 318 22.00 -1.68 -16.94
N GLN A 319 20.74 -1.95 -16.57
CA GLN A 319 19.88 -2.90 -17.26
C GLN A 319 18.67 -2.26 -17.95
N ARG A 320 18.52 -0.93 -17.88
CA ARG A 320 17.46 -0.16 -18.51
C ARG A 320 17.44 -0.40 -20.01
N TRP A 321 16.25 -0.53 -20.59
CA TRP A 321 16.09 -0.61 -22.03
C TRP A 321 14.81 0.09 -22.48
N LEU A 322 14.78 0.49 -23.74
CA LEU A 322 13.64 1.12 -24.39
C LEU A 322 13.28 0.32 -25.64
N ALA A 323 11.98 0.14 -25.89
CA ALA A 323 11.48 -0.42 -27.14
C ALA A 323 10.28 0.37 -27.66
N VAL A 324 10.27 0.63 -28.96
CA VAL A 324 9.08 1.14 -29.64
C VAL A 324 8.21 -0.05 -30.00
N LEU A 325 7.03 -0.16 -29.41
CA LEU A 325 6.08 -1.23 -29.73
C LEU A 325 5.02 -0.73 -30.73
N PRO A 326 4.52 -1.61 -31.62
CA PRO A 326 3.44 -1.24 -32.53
C PRO A 326 2.15 -0.93 -31.75
N ASN A 327 1.26 -0.15 -32.35
CA ASN A 327 -0.09 0.02 -31.81
C ASN A 327 -0.79 -1.35 -31.65
N PRO A 328 -1.25 -1.73 -30.44
CA PRO A 328 -1.92 -3.01 -30.19
C PRO A 328 -3.14 -3.27 -31.07
N LEU A 329 -3.82 -2.20 -31.49
CA LEU A 329 -5.04 -2.26 -32.31
C LEU A 329 -4.77 -2.14 -33.81
N SER A 330 -3.52 -1.92 -34.21
CA SER A 330 -3.13 -1.89 -35.63
C SER A 330 -2.96 -3.29 -36.23
N THR A 331 -2.89 -3.37 -37.56
CA THR A 331 -2.57 -4.62 -38.28
C THR A 331 -1.25 -5.23 -37.82
N GLY A 332 -0.24 -4.41 -37.50
CA GLY A 332 1.06 -4.88 -37.01
C GLY A 332 1.06 -5.35 -35.55
N GLY A 333 0.08 -4.92 -34.75
CA GLY A 333 -0.10 -5.34 -33.36
C GLY A 333 -1.02 -6.55 -33.18
N ARG A 334 -1.91 -6.82 -34.15
CA ARG A 334 -2.87 -7.92 -34.06
C ARG A 334 -2.16 -9.27 -33.93
N GLY A 335 -2.56 -10.06 -32.92
CA GLY A 335 -1.94 -11.36 -32.59
C GLY A 335 -0.59 -11.26 -31.87
N ARG A 336 -0.09 -10.05 -31.59
CA ARG A 336 1.16 -9.81 -30.85
C ARG A 336 0.96 -9.43 -29.39
N TYR A 337 -0.30 -9.16 -29.01
CA TYR A 337 -0.68 -8.86 -27.64
C TYR A 337 -1.76 -9.81 -27.15
N ARG A 338 -1.70 -10.15 -25.86
CA ARG A 338 -2.75 -10.90 -25.16
C ARG A 338 -3.39 -10.02 -24.09
N ILE A 339 -4.72 -9.96 -24.08
CA ILE A 339 -5.46 -9.29 -23.00
C ILE A 339 -5.52 -10.22 -21.78
N VAL A 340 -5.06 -9.75 -20.62
CA VAL A 340 -5.02 -10.53 -19.37
C VAL A 340 -5.84 -9.86 -18.25
N GLY A 341 -6.61 -10.65 -17.50
CA GLY A 341 -7.39 -10.17 -16.35
C GLY A 341 -8.79 -9.63 -16.70
N ARG A 342 -9.35 -8.83 -15.78
CA ARG A 342 -10.66 -8.14 -15.95
C ARG A 342 -10.53 -6.69 -16.45
N GLY A 343 -9.30 -6.17 -16.57
CA GLY A 343 -8.96 -4.88 -17.17
C GLY A 343 -8.23 -5.06 -18.51
N ILE A 344 -7.96 -3.96 -19.21
CA ILE A 344 -7.35 -3.97 -20.55
C ILE A 344 -5.82 -3.95 -20.42
N ARG A 345 -5.28 -5.02 -19.82
CA ARG A 345 -3.84 -5.27 -19.71
C ARG A 345 -3.36 -6.03 -20.93
N TYR A 346 -2.39 -5.49 -21.64
CA TYR A 346 -1.74 -6.11 -22.79
C TYR A 346 -0.42 -6.74 -22.37
N GLU A 347 -0.29 -8.05 -22.56
CA GLU A 347 0.97 -8.80 -22.44
C GLU A 347 1.59 -8.96 -23.83
N PHE A 348 2.90 -8.82 -23.94
CA PHE A 348 3.67 -9.00 -25.19
C PHE A 348 4.92 -9.86 -24.97
N ALA A 349 5.53 -10.32 -26.06
CA ALA A 349 6.74 -11.13 -26.04
C ALA A 349 7.78 -10.52 -26.97
N MET A 350 8.99 -10.33 -26.45
CA MET A 350 10.12 -9.76 -27.17
C MET A 350 10.97 -10.87 -27.77
N PRO A 351 11.53 -10.69 -28.98
CA PRO A 351 12.50 -11.65 -29.50
C PRO A 351 13.74 -11.67 -28.60
N ALA A 352 14.32 -12.85 -28.38
CA ALA A 352 15.44 -13.08 -27.45
C ALA A 352 16.70 -12.18 -27.63
N ARG A 353 16.80 -11.46 -28.76
CA ARG A 353 17.89 -10.51 -29.07
C ARG A 353 17.55 -9.04 -28.78
N ALA A 354 16.30 -8.71 -28.44
CA ALA A 354 15.85 -7.33 -28.27
C ALA A 354 15.93 -6.82 -26.81
N ILE A 355 16.08 -7.73 -25.85
CA ILE A 355 16.40 -7.42 -24.46
C ILE A 355 17.89 -7.75 -24.32
N GLY A 356 18.74 -6.78 -23.98
CA GLY A 356 20.18 -6.97 -23.85
C GLY A 356 20.48 -8.28 -23.10
N SER A 357 21.22 -9.19 -23.75
CA SER A 357 21.34 -10.56 -23.27
C SER A 357 22.12 -10.61 -21.97
N THR A 358 21.43 -10.72 -20.84
CA THR A 358 22.01 -11.26 -19.62
C THR A 358 21.54 -12.71 -19.48
N ARG A 359 22.49 -13.62 -19.71
CA ARG A 359 22.41 -15.07 -19.68
C ARG A 359 21.40 -15.64 -18.65
N TYR A 360 20.40 -16.37 -19.13
CA TYR A 360 19.87 -17.52 -18.37
C TYR A 360 20.97 -18.58 -18.37
N VAL A 361 21.64 -18.79 -17.23
CA VAL A 361 22.37 -20.03 -16.98
C VAL A 361 21.33 -21.00 -16.43
N ASP A 362 20.99 -22.01 -17.22
CA ASP A 362 20.24 -23.17 -16.75
C ASP A 362 21.01 -23.82 -15.60
N SER A 363 20.46 -23.72 -14.38
CA SER A 363 20.85 -24.60 -13.28
C SER A 363 20.13 -25.93 -13.46
N SER A 364 20.91 -26.95 -13.83
CA SER A 364 20.56 -28.36 -13.72
C SER A 364 20.33 -28.79 -12.27
#